data_AF-A0A5C6Z7X9-F1
#
_entry.id   AF-A0A5C6Z7X9-F1
#
_cell.length_a   1.000
_cell.length_b   1.000
_cell.length_c   1.000
_cell.angle_alpha   90.00
_cell.angle_beta   90.00
_cell.angle_gamma   90.00
#
_symmetry.space_group_name_H-M   'P 1'
#
loop_
_entity.id
_entity.type
_entity.pdbx_description
1 polymer ?
#
loop_
_entity_poly.entity_id
_entity_poly.type
_entity_poly.pdbx_seq_one_letter_code
_entity_poly.pdbx_strand_id
1 'polypeptide(L)'
;AFRERWPVTELTLHFHNTRGMGLANVIAAMDAGADRFDASLGGLGGCPYAPGATGNVCTEEIVHALQCMGCDTGVDLPRLIAAARRLPALIGHAVPSQIVSAGRRLDLHPRPRDFEAIRERALARDV
;
A
#
# COMPACT_ATOMS: atom_id res chain seq x y z
N ALA A 1 20.07 3.47 -18.16
CA ALA A 1 21.31 3.83 -17.43
C ALA A 1 21.90 2.69 -16.58
N PHE A 2 21.31 2.28 -15.45
CA PHE A 2 21.92 1.22 -14.59
C PHE A 2 21.99 -0.13 -15.30
N ARG A 3 20.86 -0.65 -15.78
CA ARG A 3 20.78 -1.97 -16.46
C ARG A 3 21.64 -2.03 -17.73
N GLU A 4 21.74 -0.93 -18.47
CA GLU A 4 22.63 -0.83 -19.64
C GLU A 4 24.10 -0.91 -19.25
N ARG A 5 24.49 -0.31 -18.11
CA ARG A 5 25.87 -0.27 -17.65
C ARG A 5 26.28 -1.55 -16.90
N TRP A 6 25.34 -2.24 -16.27
CA TRP A 6 25.55 -3.47 -15.51
C TRP A 6 24.48 -4.53 -15.85
N PRO A 7 24.53 -5.14 -17.04
CA PRO A 7 23.44 -5.98 -17.55
C PRO A 7 23.28 -7.34 -16.84
N VAL A 8 24.33 -7.80 -16.16
CA VAL A 8 24.31 -9.08 -15.42
C VAL A 8 24.06 -8.89 -13.92
N THR A 9 24.00 -7.65 -13.45
CA THR A 9 23.81 -7.35 -12.03
C THR A 9 22.33 -7.24 -11.72
N GLU A 10 21.86 -8.06 -10.78
CA GLU A 10 20.51 -7.91 -10.25
C GLU A 10 20.37 -6.57 -9.50
N LEU A 11 19.30 -5.82 -9.81
CA LEU A 11 18.96 -4.57 -9.15
C LEU A 11 17.69 -4.76 -8.32
N THR A 12 17.79 -4.57 -7.02
CA THR A 12 16.65 -4.47 -6.11
C THR A 12 16.56 -3.05 -5.57
N LEU A 13 15.36 -2.48 -5.55
CA LEU A 13 15.13 -1.16 -4.97
C LEU A 13 14.43 -1.29 -3.62
N HIS A 14 15.00 -0.66 -2.60
CA HIS A 14 14.50 -0.66 -1.23
C HIS A 14 14.10 0.76 -0.82
N PHE A 15 12.80 1.03 -0.75
CA PHE A 15 12.30 2.35 -0.38
C PHE A 15 11.70 2.35 1.03
N HIS A 16 12.01 3.41 1.78
CA HIS A 16 11.31 3.75 3.00
C HIS A 16 10.17 4.73 2.70
N ASN A 17 9.14 4.71 3.54
CA ASN A 17 7.99 5.61 3.39
C ASN A 17 8.01 6.82 4.34
N THR A 18 9.18 7.17 4.89
CA THR A 18 9.35 8.23 5.90
C THR A 18 8.73 9.58 5.54
N ARG A 19 8.62 9.87 4.24
CA ARG A 19 8.02 11.11 3.72
C ARG A 19 6.83 10.88 2.80
N GLY A 20 6.20 9.71 2.86
CA GLY A 20 5.02 9.37 2.06
C GLY A 20 5.27 9.16 0.56
N MET A 21 6.54 9.05 0.14
CA MET A 21 6.92 8.94 -1.28
C MET A 21 7.23 7.51 -1.73
N GLY A 22 7.07 6.52 -0.85
CA GLY A 22 7.53 5.15 -1.12
C GLY A 22 6.85 4.51 -2.33
N LEU A 23 5.51 4.52 -2.40
CA LEU A 23 4.77 4.00 -3.55
C LEU A 23 5.05 4.79 -4.83
N ALA A 24 5.13 6.12 -4.74
CA ALA A 24 5.46 6.96 -5.89
C ALA A 24 6.83 6.62 -6.48
N ASN A 25 7.82 6.36 -5.62
CA ASN A 25 9.15 5.94 -6.05
C ASN A 25 9.16 4.54 -6.67
N VAL A 26 8.34 3.60 -6.17
CA VAL A 26 8.15 2.28 -6.79
C VAL A 26 7.62 2.43 -8.22
N ILE A 27 6.56 3.21 -8.40
CA ILE A 27 5.95 3.43 -9.73
C ILE A 27 6.95 4.11 -10.67
N ALA A 28 7.61 5.18 -10.23
CA ALA A 28 8.61 5.87 -11.04
C ALA A 28 9.81 4.96 -11.42
N ALA A 29 10.21 4.06 -10.52
CA ALA A 29 11.25 3.10 -10.81
C ALA A 29 10.79 2.02 -11.81
N MET A 30 9.53 1.60 -11.76
CA MET A 30 8.95 0.70 -12.76
C MET A 30 8.95 1.35 -14.14
N ASP A 31 8.57 2.63 -14.24
CA ASP A 31 8.64 3.39 -15.50
C ASP A 31 10.08 3.49 -16.03
N ALA A 32 11.07 3.51 -15.12
CA ALA A 32 12.49 3.45 -15.47
C ALA A 32 13.01 2.02 -15.75
N GLY A 33 12.13 1.02 -15.73
CA GLY A 33 12.42 -0.37 -16.08
C GLY A 33 12.87 -1.26 -14.92
N ALA A 34 12.65 -0.87 -13.65
CA ALA A 34 12.87 -1.75 -12.50
C ALA A 34 11.67 -2.71 -12.29
N ASP A 35 11.96 -3.92 -11.83
CA ASP A 35 10.96 -5.00 -11.65
C ASP A 35 11.11 -5.75 -10.31
N ARG A 36 12.03 -5.32 -9.44
CA ARG A 36 12.33 -5.98 -8.17
C ARG A 36 12.43 -4.96 -7.04
N PHE A 37 11.61 -5.16 -6.00
CA PHE A 37 11.44 -4.23 -4.90
C PHE A 37 11.42 -4.96 -3.57
N ASP A 38 12.05 -4.35 -2.56
CA ASP A 38 11.91 -4.78 -1.17
C ASP A 38 10.79 -3.98 -0.49
N ALA A 39 10.04 -4.66 0.36
CA ALA A 39 8.95 -4.10 1.15
C ALA A 39 8.81 -4.86 2.48
N SER A 40 8.05 -4.31 3.42
CA SER A 40 7.82 -4.94 4.72
C SER A 40 6.35 -5.07 5.03
N LEU A 41 5.94 -6.23 5.55
CA LEU A 41 4.57 -6.49 5.94
C LEU A 41 4.12 -5.46 6.99
N GLY A 42 2.97 -4.80 6.78
CA GLY A 42 2.51 -3.76 7.68
C GLY A 42 3.37 -2.49 7.69
N GLY A 43 4.35 -2.35 6.79
CA GLY A 43 5.32 -1.26 6.83
C GLY A 43 6.27 -1.34 8.03
N LEU A 44 6.46 -2.54 8.59
CA LEU A 44 7.37 -2.76 9.70
C LEU A 44 8.78 -2.28 9.37
N GLY A 45 9.45 -1.77 10.39
CA GLY A 45 10.74 -1.14 10.29
C GLY A 45 10.70 0.28 10.85
N GLY A 46 11.85 0.92 10.83
CA GLY A 46 12.09 2.18 11.51
C GLY A 46 13.50 2.15 12.07
N CYS A 47 14.23 3.26 11.94
CA CYS A 47 15.58 3.31 12.46
C CYS A 47 15.52 3.63 13.95
N PRO A 48 16.06 2.77 14.84
CA PRO A 48 16.12 3.08 16.28
C PRO A 48 16.93 4.34 16.58
N TYR A 49 17.73 4.82 15.62
CA TYR A 49 18.57 6.01 15.71
C TYR A 49 17.97 7.26 15.04
N ALA A 50 16.82 7.17 14.36
CA ALA A 50 16.16 8.33 13.74
C ALA A 50 14.74 8.51 14.32
N PRO A 51 14.57 9.39 15.33
CA PRO A 51 13.27 9.66 15.93
C PRO A 51 12.24 10.10 14.87
N GLY A 52 11.12 9.38 14.77
CA GLY A 52 10.04 9.68 13.82
C GLY A 52 10.26 9.20 12.38
N ALA A 53 11.35 8.49 12.08
CA ALA A 53 11.49 7.83 10.80
C ALA A 53 10.44 6.72 10.67
N THR A 54 9.44 6.89 9.81
CA THR A 54 8.52 5.80 9.48
C THR A 54 9.28 4.66 8.80
N GLY A 55 8.72 3.45 8.88
CA GLY A 55 9.33 2.24 8.37
C GLY A 55 9.39 2.13 6.85
N ASN A 56 9.59 0.90 6.40
CA ASN A 56 9.64 0.53 4.98
C ASN A 56 8.29 0.83 4.29
N VAL A 57 8.27 0.76 2.96
CA VAL A 57 7.00 0.65 2.23
C VAL A 57 6.23 -0.60 2.69
N CYS A 58 4.91 -0.49 2.83
CA CYS A 58 4.04 -1.60 3.22
C CYS A 58 3.89 -2.57 2.03
N THR A 59 4.19 -3.85 2.21
CA THR A 59 4.07 -4.86 1.15
C THR A 59 2.65 -4.89 0.56
N GLU A 60 1.63 -4.85 1.41
CA GLU A 60 0.23 -4.90 1.00
C GLU A 60 -0.25 -3.64 0.27
N GLU A 61 0.35 -2.48 0.53
CA GLU A 61 0.06 -1.24 -0.21
C GLU A 61 0.64 -1.31 -1.63
N ILE A 62 1.89 -1.76 -1.75
CA ILE A 62 2.53 -1.95 -3.05
C ILE A 62 1.76 -3.00 -3.86
N VAL A 63 1.49 -4.18 -3.28
CA VAL A 63 0.75 -5.25 -3.97
C VAL A 63 -0.65 -4.79 -4.39
N HIS A 64 -1.38 -4.08 -3.51
CA HIS A 64 -2.70 -3.56 -3.83
C HIS A 64 -2.66 -2.57 -5.00
N ALA A 65 -1.73 -1.61 -4.98
CA ALA A 65 -1.57 -0.64 -6.05
C ALA A 65 -1.22 -1.31 -7.39
N LEU A 66 -0.24 -2.21 -7.39
CA LEU A 66 0.19 -2.92 -8.59
C LEU A 66 -0.92 -3.80 -9.18
N GLN A 67 -1.68 -4.51 -8.34
CA GLN A 67 -2.84 -5.28 -8.81
C GLN A 67 -3.95 -4.38 -9.37
N CYS A 68 -4.17 -3.20 -8.78
CA CYS A 68 -5.10 -2.21 -9.34
C CYS A 68 -4.64 -1.65 -10.69
N MET A 69 -3.33 -1.61 -10.94
CA MET A 69 -2.73 -1.23 -12.23
C MET A 69 -2.72 -2.39 -13.24
N GLY A 70 -3.15 -3.60 -12.85
CA GLY A 70 -3.16 -4.78 -13.70
C GLY A 70 -1.82 -5.53 -13.76
N CYS A 71 -0.87 -5.21 -12.88
CA CYS A 71 0.40 -5.93 -12.80
C CYS A 71 0.23 -7.27 -12.05
N ASP A 72 0.88 -8.31 -12.55
CA ASP A 72 0.99 -9.59 -11.84
C ASP A 72 2.13 -9.53 -10.83
N THR A 73 1.79 -9.61 -9.55
CA THR A 73 2.76 -9.66 -8.45
C THR A 73 3.02 -11.08 -7.95
N GLY A 74 2.22 -12.07 -8.37
CA GLY A 74 2.22 -13.42 -7.83
C GLY A 74 1.76 -13.54 -6.36
N VAL A 75 1.28 -12.46 -5.74
CA VAL A 75 0.92 -12.41 -4.31
C VAL A 75 -0.58 -12.48 -4.09
N ASP A 76 -1.03 -13.37 -3.21
CA ASP A 76 -2.40 -13.41 -2.70
C ASP A 76 -2.61 -12.25 -1.69
N LEU A 77 -3.16 -11.14 -2.21
CA LEU A 77 -3.40 -9.94 -1.40
C LEU A 77 -4.36 -10.18 -0.22
N PRO A 78 -5.50 -10.89 -0.36
CA PRO A 78 -6.34 -11.27 0.77
C PRO A 78 -5.58 -11.97 1.91
N ARG A 79 -4.75 -12.97 1.58
CA ARG A 79 -3.93 -13.68 2.58
C ARG A 79 -2.88 -12.76 3.20
N LEU A 80 -2.26 -11.88 2.40
CA LEU A 80 -1.28 -10.92 2.89
C LEU A 80 -1.90 -9.94 3.90
N ILE A 81 -3.08 -9.39 3.60
CA ILE A 81 -3.81 -8.50 4.51
C ILE A 81 -4.21 -9.23 5.80
N ALA A 82 -4.66 -10.48 5.69
CA ALA A 82 -4.99 -11.29 6.87
C ALA A 82 -3.76 -11.53 7.77
N ALA A 83 -2.57 -11.73 7.18
CA ALA A 83 -1.33 -11.81 7.94
C ALA A 83 -0.96 -10.47 8.58
N ALA A 84 -1.02 -9.36 7.83
CA ALA A 84 -0.70 -8.02 8.33
C ALA A 84 -1.60 -7.59 9.50
N ARG A 85 -2.89 -7.95 9.47
CA ARG A 85 -3.85 -7.69 10.57
C ARG A 85 -3.49 -8.34 11.90
N ARG A 86 -2.64 -9.38 11.89
CA ARG A 86 -2.18 -10.05 13.12
C ARG A 86 -1.00 -9.33 13.77
N LEU A 87 -0.30 -8.47 13.02
CA LEU A 87 0.92 -7.82 13.49
C LEU A 87 0.73 -6.98 14.76
N PRO A 88 -0.32 -6.14 14.90
CA PRO A 88 -0.43 -5.28 16.07
C PRO A 88 -0.44 -6.03 17.40
N ALA A 89 -1.09 -7.19 17.45
CA ALA A 89 -1.12 -8.04 18.64
C ALA A 89 0.25 -8.69 18.94
N LEU A 90 1.07 -8.92 17.91
CA LEU A 90 2.39 -9.55 18.04
C LEU A 90 3.47 -8.54 18.47
N ILE A 91 3.39 -7.31 17.98
CA ILE A 91 4.42 -6.27 18.18
C ILE A 91 4.05 -5.24 19.26
N GLY A 92 2.80 -5.25 19.74
CA GLY A 92 2.33 -4.38 20.82
C GLY A 92 1.99 -2.94 20.39
N HIS A 93 1.92 -2.64 19.09
CA HIS A 93 1.53 -1.33 18.57
C HIS A 93 0.87 -1.45 17.18
N ALA A 94 0.15 -0.39 16.75
CA ALA A 94 -0.45 -0.37 15.42
C ALA A 94 0.60 -0.36 14.30
N VAL A 95 0.21 -0.84 13.11
CA VAL A 95 1.01 -0.78 11.89
C VAL A 95 0.56 0.39 11.01
N PRO A 96 1.47 1.08 10.29
CA PRO A 96 1.13 2.24 9.44
C PRO A 96 0.33 1.92 8.17
N SER A 97 0.05 0.65 7.90
CA SER A 97 -0.63 0.20 6.67
C SER A 97 -2.03 0.75 6.51
N GLN A 98 -2.23 1.48 5.41
CA GLN A 98 -3.53 2.01 5.01
C GLN A 98 -4.44 0.90 4.50
N ILE A 99 -3.91 -0.15 3.87
CA ILE A 99 -4.73 -1.28 3.38
C ILE A 99 -5.27 -2.12 4.53
N VAL A 100 -4.49 -2.31 5.60
CA VAL A 100 -4.98 -2.97 6.82
C VAL A 100 -6.14 -2.18 7.42
N SER A 101 -6.05 -0.85 7.41
CA SER A 101 -7.01 0.07 8.04
C SER A 101 -8.28 0.29 7.20
N ALA A 102 -8.14 0.51 5.89
CA ALA A 102 -9.22 0.90 4.99
C ALA A 102 -9.79 -0.26 4.15
N GLY A 103 -9.05 -1.36 4.02
CA GLY A 103 -9.40 -2.46 3.11
C GLY A 103 -8.99 -2.17 1.66
N ARG A 104 -9.42 -3.06 0.77
CA ARG A 104 -9.15 -2.99 -0.68
C ARG A 104 -10.15 -2.05 -1.36
N ARG A 105 -9.81 -1.58 -2.56
CA ARG A 105 -10.67 -0.71 -3.41
C ARG A 105 -12.13 -1.16 -3.50
N LEU A 106 -12.38 -2.47 -3.56
CA LEU A 106 -13.73 -3.04 -3.75
C LEU A 106 -14.32 -3.66 -2.48
N ASP A 107 -13.71 -3.40 -1.31
CA ASP A 107 -14.32 -3.74 -0.02
C ASP A 107 -15.41 -2.69 0.27
N LEU A 108 -16.61 -2.93 -0.26
CA LEU A 108 -17.75 -2.00 -0.16
C LEU A 108 -18.39 -2.02 1.23
N HIS A 109 -18.94 -0.88 1.62
CA HIS A 109 -19.79 -0.76 2.81
C HIS A 109 -21.28 -0.90 2.45
N PRO A 110 -22.10 -1.41 3.39
CA PRO A 110 -23.54 -1.44 3.19
C PRO A 110 -24.10 -0.02 3.07
N ARG A 111 -25.15 0.11 2.27
CA ARG A 111 -25.90 1.36 2.12
C ARG A 111 -26.44 1.82 3.48
N PRO A 112 -26.30 3.11 3.87
CA PRO A 112 -26.90 3.64 5.08
C PRO A 112 -28.41 3.41 5.12
N ARG A 113 -28.96 3.15 6.31
CA ARG A 113 -30.38 2.85 6.49
C ARG A 113 -31.30 3.99 6.03
N ASP A 114 -30.81 5.22 6.12
CA ASP A 114 -31.53 6.46 5.81
C ASP A 114 -31.23 6.99 4.40
N PHE A 115 -30.57 6.22 3.53
CA PHE A 115 -30.18 6.70 2.21
C PHE A 115 -31.36 7.22 1.40
N GLU A 116 -32.51 6.53 1.38
CA GLU A 116 -33.69 6.99 0.62
C GLU A 116 -34.08 8.42 1.01
N ALA A 117 -34.09 8.72 2.31
CA ALA A 117 -34.37 10.07 2.82
C ALA A 117 -33.27 11.08 2.44
N ILE A 118 -31.99 10.67 2.42
CA ILE A 118 -30.89 11.53 1.94
C ILE A 118 -31.08 11.84 0.44
N ARG A 119 -31.42 10.83 -0.37
CA ARG A 119 -31.62 10.97 -1.81
C ARG A 119 -32.77 11.93 -2.11
N GLU A 120 -33.91 11.76 -1.46
CA GLU A 120 -35.07 12.65 -1.63
C GLU A 120 -34.74 14.11 -1.30
N ARG A 121 -34.07 14.36 -0.18
CA ARG A 121 -33.63 15.71 0.19
C ARG A 121 -32.65 16.31 -0.81
N ALA A 122 -31.77 15.51 -1.40
CA ALA A 122 -30.81 15.99 -2.39
C ALA A 122 -31.51 16.40 -3.70
N LEU A 123 -32.41 15.55 -4.22
CA LEU A 123 -33.14 15.82 -5.47
C LEU A 123 -34.09 17.02 -5.36
N ALA A 124 -34.63 17.28 -4.16
CA ALA A 124 -35.49 18.44 -3.90
C ALA A 124 -34.75 19.78 -3.83
N ARG A 125 -33.40 19.80 -3.82
CA ARG A 125 -32.59 21.03 -3.80
C ARG A 125 -32.31 21.62 -5.17
N ASP A 126 -32.49 20.82 -6.22
CA ASP A 126 -32.28 21.21 -7.63
C ASP A 126 -33.57 21.72 -8.30
N VAL A 127 -34.59 22.05 -7.51
CA VAL A 127 -35.89 22.65 -7.90
C VAL A 127 -36.09 23.94 -7.12
#